data_AF-A0AAP0HW69-F1
#
_entry.id   AF-A0AAP0HW69-F1
#
_cell.length_a   1.000
_cell.length_b   1.000
_cell.length_c   1.000
_cell.angle_alpha   90.00
_cell.angle_beta   90.00
_cell.angle_gamma   90.00
#
_symmetry.space_group_name_H-M   'P 1'
#
loop_
_entity.id
_entity.type
_entity.pdbx_description
1 polymer ?
#
loop_
_entity_poly.entity_id
_entity_poly.type
_entity_poly.pdbx_seq_one_letter_code
_entity_poly.pdbx_strand_id
1 'polypeptide(L)'
;MDSNSSSGGPRARDLVMKHIHICLRFIELLVQMFRVLASRRRRVERTYELGYDKHRQIIHNLVYKSDETCYKMLRMRRKPFEKLRDMLYEHGKLRDKRCVLVDEHLAITLHI
;
A
#
# COMPACT_ATOMS: atom_id res chain seq x y z
N MET A 1 -50.16 6.40 45.42
CA MET A 1 -48.99 5.63 44.98
C MET A 1 -48.85 5.86 43.48
N ASP A 2 -47.86 6.69 43.20
CA ASP A 2 -46.95 6.69 42.05
C ASP A 2 -47.52 6.97 40.66
N SER A 3 -47.46 8.27 40.36
CA SER A 3 -47.15 8.84 39.05
C SER A 3 -45.98 8.10 38.37
N ASN A 4 -46.13 7.70 37.10
CA ASN A 4 -45.11 8.06 36.12
C ASN A 4 -45.57 7.88 34.66
N SER A 5 -46.01 9.00 34.08
CA SER A 5 -45.40 9.60 32.89
C SER A 5 -45.19 8.70 31.68
N SER A 6 -46.29 8.27 31.07
CA SER A 6 -46.31 7.90 29.65
C SER A 6 -46.28 9.18 28.81
N SER A 7 -45.10 9.71 28.51
CA SER A 7 -44.97 10.79 27.52
C SER A 7 -43.65 10.71 26.73
N GLY A 8 -43.40 9.58 26.08
CA GLY A 8 -42.46 9.50 24.97
C GLY A 8 -43.04 10.21 23.74
N GLY A 9 -43.07 11.54 23.76
CA GLY A 9 -43.75 12.37 22.76
C GLY A 9 -43.22 12.19 21.33
N PRO A 10 -44.06 12.42 20.30
CA PRO A 10 -43.74 12.22 18.88
C PRO A 10 -42.47 12.95 18.40
N ARG A 11 -42.07 14.03 19.08
CA ARG A 11 -40.82 14.78 18.80
C ARG A 11 -39.54 13.99 19.09
N ALA A 12 -39.55 13.10 20.08
CA ALA A 12 -38.38 12.27 20.39
C ALA A 12 -38.15 11.19 19.31
N ARG A 13 -39.23 10.65 18.74
CA ARG A 13 -39.18 9.67 17.65
C ARG A 13 -38.65 10.28 16.35
N ASP A 14 -39.06 11.51 16.02
CA ASP A 14 -38.56 12.22 14.85
C ASP A 14 -37.06 12.55 14.93
N LEU A 15 -36.56 12.90 16.13
CA LEU A 15 -35.14 13.16 16.33
C LEU A 15 -34.32 11.86 16.18
N VAL A 16 -34.80 10.76 16.75
CA VAL A 16 -34.17 9.43 16.60
C VAL A 16 -34.15 9.00 15.14
N MET A 17 -35.25 9.18 14.39
CA MET A 17 -35.30 8.86 12.97
C MET A 17 -34.33 9.71 12.14
N LYS A 18 -34.17 11.00 12.45
CA LYS A 18 -33.17 11.87 11.80
C LYS A 18 -31.75 11.41 12.11
N HIS A 19 -31.45 11.04 13.35
CA HIS A 19 -30.14 10.51 13.74
C HIS A 19 -29.83 9.19 13.03
N ILE A 20 -30.81 8.27 12.96
CA ILE A 20 -30.68 7.02 12.21
C ILE A 20 -30.41 7.32 10.73
N HIS A 21 -31.15 8.25 10.13
CA HIS A 21 -30.94 8.64 8.73
C HIS A 21 -29.53 9.20 8.49
N ILE A 22 -29.03 10.07 9.38
CA ILE A 22 -27.67 10.62 9.30
C ILE A 22 -26.63 9.50 9.41
N CYS A 23 -26.80 8.57 10.35
CA CYS A 23 -25.90 7.42 10.52
C CYS A 23 -25.86 6.54 9.27
N LEU A 24 -27.02 6.25 8.66
CA LEU A 24 -27.09 5.47 7.43
C LEU A 24 -26.36 6.15 6.27
N ARG A 25 -26.56 7.47 6.10
CA ARG A 25 -25.86 8.26 5.06
C ARG A 25 -24.35 8.30 5.30
N PHE A 26 -23.91 8.37 6.55
CA PHE A 26 -22.49 8.33 6.88
C PHE A 26 -21.87 6.97 6.56
N ILE A 27 -22.56 5.86 6.86
CA ILE A 27 -22.12 4.50 6.51
C ILE A 27 -22.03 4.34 4.99
N GLU A 28 -23.02 4.83 4.23
CA GLU A 28 -22.98 4.82 2.76
C GLU A 28 -21.73 5.53 2.21
N LEU A 29 -21.42 6.71 2.75
CA LEU A 29 -20.24 7.49 2.36
C LEU A 29 -18.94 6.75 2.69
N LEU A 30 -18.85 6.13 3.86
CA LEU A 30 -17.69 5.31 4.23
C LEU A 30 -17.51 4.14 3.27
N VAL A 31 -18.58 3.42 2.92
CA VAL A 31 -18.52 2.30 1.95
C VAL A 31 -18.06 2.79 0.57
N GLN A 32 -18.56 3.94 0.11
CA GLN A 32 -18.11 4.53 -1.16
C GLN A 32 -16.64 4.94 -1.12
N MET A 33 -16.19 5.56 -0.02
CA MET A 33 -14.79 5.91 0.18
C MET A 33 -13.90 4.66 0.18
N PHE A 34 -14.28 3.61 0.92
CA PHE A 34 -13.56 2.33 0.92
C PHE A 34 -13.51 1.70 -0.48
N ARG A 35 -14.60 1.76 -1.26
CA ARG A 35 -14.62 1.30 -2.65
C ARG A 35 -13.66 2.07 -3.54
N VAL A 36 -13.61 3.40 -3.40
CA VAL A 36 -12.68 4.25 -4.15
C VAL A 36 -11.23 3.93 -3.75
N LEU A 37 -10.95 3.81 -2.46
CA LEU A 37 -9.61 3.46 -1.95
C LEU A 37 -9.18 2.06 -2.41
N ALA A 38 -10.06 1.06 -2.32
CA ALA A 38 -9.80 -0.29 -2.81
C ALA A 38 -9.61 -0.33 -4.32
N SER A 39 -10.32 0.51 -5.07
CA SER A 39 -10.19 0.59 -6.53
C SER A 39 -8.91 1.30 -6.95
N ARG A 40 -8.52 2.37 -6.23
CA ARG A 40 -7.22 3.03 -6.39
C ARG A 40 -6.08 2.07 -6.06
N ARG A 41 -6.17 1.35 -4.93
CA ARG A 41 -5.19 0.34 -4.53
C ARG A 41 -5.03 -0.73 -5.61
N ARG A 42 -6.12 -1.33 -6.07
CA ARG A 42 -6.10 -2.34 -7.16
C ARG A 42 -5.56 -1.79 -8.47
N ARG A 43 -5.73 -0.49 -8.75
CA ARG A 43 -5.20 0.15 -9.95
C ARG A 43 -3.68 0.33 -9.84
N VAL A 44 -3.18 0.78 -8.69
CA VAL A 44 -1.74 0.88 -8.43
C VAL A 44 -1.11 -0.52 -8.46
N GLU A 45 -1.72 -1.51 -7.82
CA GLU A 45 -1.25 -2.91 -7.86
C GLU A 45 -1.20 -3.43 -9.30
N ARG A 46 -2.24 -3.23 -10.12
CA ARG A 46 -2.22 -3.65 -11.54
C ARG A 46 -1.21 -2.88 -12.40
N THR A 47 -1.07 -1.57 -12.22
CA THR A 47 -0.05 -0.80 -12.95
C THR A 47 1.35 -1.23 -12.53
N TYR A 48 1.54 -1.57 -11.26
CA TYR A 48 2.77 -2.15 -10.77
C TYR A 48 3.00 -3.52 -11.41
N GLU A 49 2.06 -4.47 -11.34
CA GLU A 49 2.15 -5.80 -11.96
C GLU A 49 2.46 -5.73 -13.47
N LEU A 50 1.81 -4.83 -14.22
CA LEU A 50 2.05 -4.66 -15.66
C LEU A 50 3.46 -4.10 -15.97
N GLY A 51 4.03 -3.30 -15.07
CA GLY A 51 5.40 -2.77 -15.18
C GLY A 51 6.45 -3.65 -14.48
N TYR A 52 6.02 -4.54 -13.60
CA TYR A 52 6.83 -5.31 -12.67
C TYR A 52 7.75 -6.27 -13.42
N ASP A 53 7.21 -7.04 -14.36
CA ASP A 53 8.02 -8.00 -15.09
C ASP A 53 9.11 -7.32 -15.93
N LYS A 54 8.79 -6.16 -16.53
CA LYS A 54 9.75 -5.37 -17.31
C LYS A 54 10.80 -4.72 -16.40
N HIS A 55 10.37 -4.08 -15.32
CA HIS A 55 11.28 -3.38 -14.41
C HIS A 55 12.20 -4.36 -13.68
N ARG A 56 11.66 -5.50 -13.24
CA ARG A 56 12.40 -6.62 -12.67
C ARG A 56 13.42 -7.20 -13.64
N GLN A 57 13.04 -7.41 -14.91
CA GLN A 57 14.00 -7.85 -15.93
C GLN A 57 15.09 -6.82 -16.19
N ILE A 58 14.77 -5.52 -16.18
CA ILE A 58 15.74 -4.44 -16.33
C ILE A 58 16.75 -4.48 -15.18
N ILE A 59 16.28 -4.48 -13.93
CA ILE A 59 17.15 -4.51 -12.74
C ILE A 59 17.95 -5.80 -12.70
N HIS A 60 17.32 -6.94 -12.99
CA HIS A 60 18.01 -8.22 -13.07
C HIS A 60 19.13 -8.18 -14.14
N ASN A 61 18.87 -7.59 -15.31
CA ASN A 61 19.88 -7.43 -16.34
C ASN A 61 20.95 -6.40 -15.98
N LEU A 62 20.64 -5.38 -15.19
CA LEU A 62 21.61 -4.41 -14.69
C LEU A 62 22.59 -5.04 -13.69
N VAL A 63 22.08 -5.88 -12.79
CA VAL A 63 22.85 -6.46 -11.69
C VAL A 63 23.53 -7.77 -12.09
N TYR A 64 22.83 -8.65 -12.80
CA TYR A 64 23.23 -10.06 -12.97
C TYR A 64 23.68 -10.43 -14.38
N LYS A 65 23.54 -9.55 -15.38
CA LYS A 65 23.91 -9.87 -16.77
C LYS A 65 25.41 -10.06 -16.97
N SER A 66 26.23 -9.21 -16.36
CA SER A 66 27.69 -9.40 -16.27
C SER A 66 28.29 -8.50 -15.20
N ASP A 67 29.43 -8.90 -14.64
CA ASP A 67 30.17 -8.08 -13.67
C ASP A 67 30.60 -6.74 -14.28
N GLU A 68 30.86 -6.69 -15.59
CA GLU A 68 31.21 -5.47 -16.30
C GLU A 68 29.99 -4.53 -16.47
N THR A 69 28.80 -5.07 -16.71
CA THR A 69 27.55 -4.29 -16.75
C THR A 69 27.19 -3.75 -15.36
N CYS A 70 27.29 -4.59 -14.34
CA CYS A 70 27.07 -4.23 -12.94
C CYS A 70 28.03 -3.10 -12.52
N TYR A 71 29.32 -3.23 -12.87
CA TYR A 71 30.31 -2.20 -12.59
C TYR A 71 30.09 -0.91 -13.38
N LYS A 72 29.76 -0.99 -14.69
CA LYS A 72 29.52 0.20 -15.50
C LYS A 72 28.28 0.98 -15.07
N MET A 73 27.22 0.28 -14.65
CA MET A 73 25.95 0.91 -14.32
C MET A 73 25.81 1.24 -12.83
N LEU A 74 26.20 0.32 -11.94
CA LEU A 74 26.04 0.48 -10.49
C LEU A 74 27.31 0.97 -9.80
N ARG A 75 28.44 1.09 -10.55
CA ARG A 75 29.78 1.35 -10.01
C ARG A 75 30.20 0.37 -8.92
N MET A 76 29.59 -0.81 -8.93
CA MET A 76 29.71 -1.82 -7.90
C MET A 76 29.84 -3.19 -8.57
N ARG A 77 30.67 -4.07 -8.03
CA ARG A 77 30.71 -5.47 -8.47
C ARG A 77 29.50 -6.21 -7.90
N ARG A 78 29.09 -7.30 -8.57
CA ARG A 78 27.94 -8.10 -8.17
C ARG A 78 28.00 -8.60 -6.73
N LYS A 79 29.15 -9.11 -6.29
CA LYS A 79 29.36 -9.59 -4.91
C LYS A 79 29.10 -8.51 -3.83
N PRO A 80 29.68 -7.31 -3.93
CA PRO A 80 29.34 -6.22 -3.01
C PRO A 80 27.86 -5.80 -3.06
N PHE A 81 27.22 -5.86 -4.23
CA PHE A 81 25.79 -5.57 -4.37
C PHE A 81 24.94 -6.58 -3.59
N GLU A 82 25.20 -7.88 -3.77
CA GLU A 82 24.55 -8.96 -3.01
C GLU A 82 24.78 -8.80 -1.51
N LYS A 83 26.02 -8.50 -1.10
CA LYS A 83 26.35 -8.29 0.32
C LYS A 83 25.62 -7.08 0.91
N LEU A 84 25.51 -5.97 0.16
CA LEU A 84 24.79 -4.78 0.59
C LEU A 84 23.29 -5.04 0.73
N ARG A 85 22.72 -5.78 -0.22
CA ARG A 85 21.32 -6.23 -0.16
C ARG A 85 21.06 -7.05 1.09
N ASP A 86 21.87 -8.08 1.33
CA ASP A 86 21.68 -9.00 2.45
C ASP A 86 21.84 -8.25 3.79
N MET A 87 22.84 -7.37 3.90
CA MET A 87 23.02 -6.52 5.09
C MET A 87 21.81 -5.61 5.34
N LEU A 88 21.29 -4.94 4.31
CA LEU A 88 20.16 -4.02 4.49
C LEU A 88 18.83 -4.76 4.72
N TYR A 89 18.69 -5.98 4.19
CA TYR A 89 17.57 -6.87 4.47
C TYR A 89 17.59 -7.35 5.93
N GLU A 90 18.74 -7.81 6.42
CA GLU A 90 18.93 -8.25 7.82
C GLU A 90 18.68 -7.13 8.83
N HIS A 91 19.06 -5.89 8.50
CA HIS A 91 18.79 -4.72 9.36
C HIS A 91 17.34 -4.19 9.24
N GLY A 92 16.48 -4.87 8.46
CA GLY A 92 15.08 -4.47 8.24
C GLY A 92 14.91 -3.17 7.44
N LYS A 93 15.99 -2.65 6.85
CA LYS A 93 15.97 -1.44 6.02
C LYS A 93 15.44 -1.71 4.62
N LEU A 94 15.61 -2.93 4.12
CA LEU A 94 14.90 -3.43 2.96
C LEU A 94 13.84 -4.43 3.43
N ARG A 95 12.61 -4.23 2.96
CA ARG A 95 11.52 -5.19 3.14
C ARG A 95 11.00 -5.60 1.79
N ASP A 96 10.76 -6.89 1.65
CA ASP A 96 9.95 -7.43 0.58
C ASP A 96 8.52 -6.89 0.79
N LYS A 97 8.15 -5.91 -0.01
CA LYS A 97 6.78 -5.38 -0.01
C LYS A 97 6.03 -6.13 -1.10
N ARG A 98 4.72 -6.32 -0.92
CA ARG A 98 3.82 -6.94 -1.93
C ARG A 98 4.00 -6.43 -3.36
N CYS A 99 4.56 -5.24 -3.51
CA CYS A 99 4.78 -4.57 -4.77
C CYS A 99 6.20 -3.99 -4.87
N VAL A 100 7.24 -4.48 -4.19
CA VAL A 100 8.65 -4.07 -4.43
C VAL A 100 9.56 -5.19 -3.89
N LEU A 101 10.35 -5.81 -4.76
CA LEU A 101 11.36 -6.79 -4.35
C LEU A 101 12.52 -6.11 -3.61
N VAL A 102 13.22 -6.86 -2.78
CA VAL A 102 14.42 -6.38 -2.05
C VAL A 102 15.47 -5.78 -3.02
N ASP A 103 15.69 -6.41 -4.18
CA ASP A 103 16.62 -5.92 -5.22
C ASP A 103 16.16 -4.58 -5.83
N GLU A 104 14.85 -4.41 -6.04
CA GLU A 104 14.27 -3.16 -6.57
C GLU A 104 14.36 -2.04 -5.54
N HIS A 105 14.08 -2.36 -4.29
CA HIS A 105 14.17 -1.42 -3.19
C HIS A 105 15.61 -0.94 -2.98
N LEU A 106 16.60 -1.82 -3.19
CA LEU A 106 18.01 -1.48 -3.18
C LEU A 106 18.40 -0.61 -4.39
N ALA A 107 17.94 -0.95 -5.59
CA ALA A 107 18.19 -0.12 -6.80
C ALA A 107 17.63 1.29 -6.64
N ILE A 108 16.40 1.43 -6.14
CA ILE A 108 15.77 2.72 -5.80
C ILE A 108 16.59 3.46 -4.73
N THR A 109 17.05 2.76 -3.69
CA THR A 109 17.90 3.36 -2.64
C THR A 109 19.19 3.92 -3.22
N LEU A 110 19.79 3.21 -4.18
CA LEU A 110 21.01 3.61 -4.87
C LEU A 110 20.77 4.65 -5.99
N HIS A 111 19.52 5.08 -6.24
CA HIS A 111 19.12 6.01 -7.30
C HIS A 111 19.51 5.56 -8.72
N ILE A 112 19.24 4.29 -9.05
CA ILE A 112 19.59 3.65 -10.32
C ILE A 112 18.32 3.30 -11.11
#